data_AF-V3Z7V1-F1
#
_entry.id   AF-V3Z7V1-F1
#
_cell.length_a   1.000
_cell.length_b   1.000
_cell.length_c   1.000
_cell.angle_alpha   90.00
_cell.angle_beta   90.00
_cell.angle_gamma   90.00
#
_symmetry.space_group_name_H-M   'P 1'
#
loop_
_entity.id
_entity.type
_entity.pdbx_description
1 polymer ?
#
loop_
_entity_poly.entity_id
_entity_poly.type
_entity_poly.pdbx_seq_one_letter_code
_entity_poly.pdbx_strand_id
1 'polypeptide(L)' 'MIYIIFILQVEAKEKLMLKRDDEYYKNAIQVVNMDSEQVGHIKRDLAETLTFILDNKLARLEG' A
#
# COMPACT_ATOMS: atom_id res chain seq x y z
N MET A 1 -1.52 -1.30 -18.65
CA MET A 1 -1.60 -0.94 -17.22
C MET A 1 -1.44 -2.22 -16.44
N ILE A 2 -0.37 -2.36 -15.66
CA ILE A 2 -0.06 -3.58 -14.89
C ILE A 2 -0.75 -3.48 -13.53
N TYR A 3 -1.41 -4.56 -13.10
CA TYR A 3 -2.03 -4.66 -11.78
C TYR A 3 -1.25 -5.68 -10.95
N ILE A 4 -0.86 -5.27 -9.74
CA ILE A 4 -0.24 -6.18 -8.76
C ILE A 4 -1.23 -6.32 -7.60
N ILE A 5 -1.74 -7.54 -7.42
CA ILE A 5 -2.70 -7.88 -6.38
C ILE A 5 -1.92 -8.49 -5.22
N PHE A 6 -2.01 -7.87 -4.04
CA PHE A 6 -1.46 -8.44 -2.82
C PHE A 6 -2.60 -8.98 -1.97
N ILE A 7 -2.51 -10.23 -1.52
CA ILE A 7 -3.46 -10.76 -0.54
C ILE A 7 -3.01 -10.22 0.83
N LEU A 8 -3.57 -9.09 1.25
CA LEU A 8 -3.46 -8.63 2.62
C LEU A 8 -4.49 -9.39 3.45
N GLN A 9 -4.01 -10.17 4.42
CA GLN A 9 -4.88 -10.94 5.31
C GLN A 9 -5.51 -9.98 6.33
N VAL A 10 -6.56 -9.27 5.90
CA VAL A 10 -7.43 -8.48 6.77
C VAL A 10 -8.71 -9.29 6.97
N GLU A 11 -9.20 -9.39 8.22
CA GLU A 11 -10.40 -10.17 8.56
C GLU A 11 -11.69 -9.66 7.88
N ALA A 12 -11.64 -8.52 7.19
CA ALA A 12 -12.76 -7.89 6.51
C ALA A 12 -12.66 -8.07 4.97
N LYS A 13 -13.79 -8.43 4.33
CA LYS A 13 -13.94 -8.50 2.86
C LYS A 13 -14.01 -7.10 2.21
N GLU A 14 -13.11 -6.20 2.56
CA GLU A 14 -13.13 -4.81 2.08
C GLU A 14 -11.92 -4.55 1.18
N LYS A 15 -12.14 -3.74 0.13
CA LYS A 15 -11.08 -3.34 -0.80
C LYS A 15 -10.14 -2.36 -0.11
N LEU A 16 -8.85 -2.62 -0.16
CA LEU A 16 -7.82 -1.80 0.46
C LEU A 16 -7.01 -1.04 -0.60
N MET A 17 -6.52 0.13 -0.22
CA MET A 17 -5.65 0.96 -1.04
C MET A 17 -4.33 1.25 -0.33
N LEU A 18 -3.27 1.44 -1.10
CA LEU A 18 -1.95 1.81 -0.58
C LEU A 18 -1.67 3.28 -0.87
N LYS A 19 -1.21 4.00 0.15
CA LYS A 19 -0.86 5.44 0.08
C LYS A 19 0.54 5.68 0.64
N ARG A 20 1.24 6.69 0.12
CA ARG A 20 2.52 7.14 0.68
C ARG A 20 2.30 7.87 2.00
N ASP A 21 3.13 7.52 2.98
CA ASP A 21 3.27 8.21 4.25
C ASP A 21 4.78 8.34 4.53
N ASP A 22 5.27 9.54 4.79
CA ASP A 22 6.69 9.83 4.97
C ASP A 22 7.01 10.41 6.36
N GLU A 23 6.04 10.45 7.28
CA GLU A 23 6.18 11.12 8.58
C GLU A 23 7.24 10.46 9.48
N TYR A 24 7.34 9.12 9.45
CA TYR A 24 8.29 8.35 10.27
C TYR A 24 9.39 7.65 9.46
N TYR A 25 9.12 7.36 8.19
CA TYR A 25 10.01 6.59 7.34
C TYR A 25 9.78 6.96 5.89
N LYS A 26 10.84 7.36 5.19
CA LYS A 26 10.76 7.92 3.83
C LYS A 26 10.00 7.04 2.83
N ASN A 27 10.00 5.72 3.01
CA ASN A 27 9.38 4.76 2.09
C ASN A 27 8.16 4.08 2.76
N ALA A 28 7.55 4.69 3.78
CA ALA A 28 6.38 4.10 4.39
C ALA A 28 5.20 4.12 3.41
N ILE A 29 4.49 3.00 3.44
CA ILE A 29 3.28 2.78 2.64
C ILE A 29 2.17 2.42 3.63
N GLN A 30 1.23 3.32 3.75
CA GLN A 30 0.02 3.20 4.54
C GLN A 30 -0.99 2.33 3.79
N VAL A 31 -1.69 1.48 4.52
CA VAL A 31 -2.86 0.73 4.03
C VAL A 31 -4.10 1.45 4.52
N VAL A 32 -5.01 1.80 3.60
CA VAL A 32 -6.28 2.48 3.90
C VAL A 32 -7.46 1.66 3.38
N ASN A 33 -8.60 1.75 4.07
CA ASN A 33 -9.88 1.17 3.61
C ASN A 33 -10.57 2.09 2.58
N MET A 34 -11.76 1.70 2.11
CA MET A 34 -12.54 2.51 1.17
C MET A 34 -12.99 3.86 1.75
N ASP A 35 -13.12 3.95 3.07
CA ASP A 35 -13.46 5.18 3.80
C ASP A 35 -12.23 6.08 4.04
N SER A 36 -11.07 5.73 3.46
CA SER A 36 -9.79 6.43 3.62
C SER A 36 -9.23 6.40 5.04
N GLU A 37 -9.72 5.49 5.88
CA GLU A 37 -9.19 5.28 7.23
C GLU A 37 -7.98 4.36 7.18
N GLN A 38 -7.00 4.67 8.01
CA GLN A 38 -5.79 3.87 8.14
C GLN A 38 -6.07 2.55 8.83
N VAL A 39 -5.81 1.44 8.14
CA VAL A 39 -5.89 0.10 8.72
C VAL A 39 -4.52 -0.46 9.08
N GLY A 40 -3.44 0.12 8.56
CA GLY A 40 -2.08 -0.27 8.94
C GLY A 40 -0.98 0.26 8.03
N HIS A 41 0.16 -0.44 8.04
CA HIS A 41 1.33 -0.15 7.22
C HIS A 41 1.90 -1.42 6.59
N ILE A 42 2.49 -1.28 5.41
CA ILE A 42 3.29 -2.33 4.80
C ILE A 42 4.63 -2.46 5.53
N LYS A 43 5.09 -3.70 5.73
CA LYS A 43 6.41 -3.98 6.33
C LYS A 43 7.52 -3.28 5.55
N ARG A 44 8.50 -2.75 6.28
CA ARG A 44 9.59 -1.92 5.75
C ARG A 44 10.29 -2.50 4.52
N ASP A 45 10.71 -3.76 4.58
CA ASP A 45 11.48 -4.40 3.50
C ASP A 45 10.66 -4.48 2.19
N LEU A 46 9.37 -4.77 2.30
CA LEU A 46 8.46 -4.78 1.16
C LEU A 46 8.16 -3.36 0.68
N ALA A 47 8.03 -2.41 1.62
CA ALA A 47 7.76 -1.02 1.30
C ALA A 47 8.90 -0.40 0.49
N GLU A 48 10.18 -0.70 0.79
CA GLU A 48 11.33 -0.24 -0.02
C GLU A 48 11.21 -0.62 -1.49
N THR A 49 10.79 -1.86 -1.75
CA THR A 49 10.63 -2.38 -3.11
C THR A 49 9.42 -1.75 -3.82
N LEU A 50 8.29 -1.62 -3.11
CA LEU A 50 7.05 -1.09 -3.66
C LEU A 50 7.07 0.42 -3.90
N THR A 51 7.87 1.15 -3.14
CA THR A 51 7.97 2.61 -3.23
C THR A 51 8.40 3.04 -4.62
N PHE A 52 9.36 2.33 -5.23
CA PHE A 52 9.80 2.60 -6.59
C PHE A 52 8.66 2.47 -7.62
N ILE A 53 7.80 1.46 -7.45
CA ILE A 53 6.65 1.21 -8.33
C ILE A 53 5.61 2.32 -8.19
N LEU A 54 5.30 2.72 -6.96
CA LEU A 54 4.33 3.78 -6.66
C LEU A 54 4.81 5.15 -7.14
N ASP A 55 6.07 5.50 -6.90
CA ASP A 55 6.63 6.81 -7.25
C ASP A 55 6.71 7.04 -8.75
N ASN A 56 7.06 5.98 -9.47
CA ASN A 56 7.12 6.00 -10.93
C ASN A 56 5.77 5.67 -11.58
N LYS A 57 4.70 5.47 -10.80
CA LYS A 57 3.34 5.13 -11.28
C LYS A 57 3.32 3.94 -12.25
N LEU A 58 4.20 2.96 -12.02
CA LEU A 58 4.38 1.81 -12.92
C LEU A 58 3.23 0.80 -12.84
N ALA A 59 2.61 0.70 -11.66
CA ALA A 59 1.47 -0.17 -11.42
C ALA A 59 0.52 0.42 -10.37
N ARG A 60 -0.73 -0.01 -10.42
CA ARG A 60 -1.69 0.17 -9.32
C ARG A 60 -1.57 -1.01 -8.38
N LEU A 61 -1.45 -0.73 -7.08
CA LEU A 61 -1.45 -1.74 -6.03
C LEU A 61 -2.85 -1.79 -5.41
N GLU A 62 -3.47 -2.97 -5.45
CA GLU A 62 -4.76 -3.24 -4.81
C GLU A 62 -4.60 -4.44 -3.87
N GLY A 63 -5.24 -4.34 -2.69
CA GLY A 63 -5.25 -5.37 -1.66
C GLY A 63 -6.66 -5.72 -1.21
#